data_AF-A0A4W2F3C4-F1
#
_entry.id   AF-A0A4W2F3C4-F1
#
_cell.length_a   1.000
_cell.length_b   1.000
_cell.length_c   1.000
_cell.angle_alpha   90.00
_cell.angle_beta   90.00
_cell.angle_gamma   90.00
#
_symmetry.space_group_name_H-M   'P 1'
#
loop_
_entity.id
_entity.type
_entity.pdbx_description
1 polymer ?
#
loop_
_entity_poly.entity_id
_entity_poly.type
_entity_poly.pdbx_seq_one_letter_code
_entity_poly.pdbx_strand_id
1 'polypeptide(L)'
;MPPPGPQRTSRAGSALASPACSRGPRTAKMAAPVRQTRSLLGWVTTLGPGSRGYRAPPPPRRSREPWWPDPDDPLTPRWQLGPRYAAKQFARHGAASGVDPGSLWPSREQLLELEAEEREWYPSLAVMQESLRVQQLAEEQKRQAREQLIEECMAKMPQMIENWRRQQQARREKAQADKERRARLQAEAQERLGYHVDRGVPASRSCCRTWRSSIASASRRRNKERRRRHELLRWPLLRPRIQQTLKHPTPELGSFPIKLAPPLKSYVLSYHTPPWAHWFLLQHLEPGNPPPFPGSAHSGDSRPC
;
A
#
# COMPACT_ATOMS: atom_id res chain seq x y z
N MET A 1 33.13 34.44 16.43
CA MET A 1 33.71 33.39 17.29
C MET A 1 32.64 32.89 18.26
N PRO A 2 31.93 31.80 17.94
CA PRO A 2 31.05 31.09 18.86
C PRO A 2 31.75 29.86 19.49
N PRO A 3 31.28 29.35 20.65
CA PRO A 3 31.98 28.33 21.43
C PRO A 3 31.86 26.90 20.84
N PRO A 4 32.82 26.00 21.15
CA PRO A 4 32.80 24.62 20.67
C PRO A 4 31.71 23.79 21.37
N GLY A 5 30.89 23.11 20.58
CA GLY A 5 29.87 22.18 21.07
C GLY A 5 30.45 20.93 21.73
N PRO A 6 29.67 20.24 22.58
CA PRO A 6 30.16 19.15 23.41
C PRO A 6 30.54 17.91 22.58
N GLN A 7 31.68 17.35 22.97
CA GLN A 7 32.31 16.16 22.42
C GLN A 7 31.39 14.94 22.56
N ARG A 8 31.05 14.30 21.43
CA ARG A 8 30.45 12.96 21.42
C ARG A 8 31.53 11.97 21.83
N THR A 9 31.40 11.43 23.04
CA THR A 9 32.19 10.27 23.46
C THR A 9 31.89 9.09 22.54
N SER A 10 32.95 8.56 21.96
CA SER A 10 33.05 7.29 21.24
C SER A 10 32.41 6.16 22.05
N ARG A 11 31.28 5.63 21.57
CA ARG A 11 30.83 4.30 21.98
C ARG A 11 31.45 3.30 21.03
N ALA A 12 32.52 2.68 21.51
CA ALA A 12 33.23 1.59 20.87
C ALA A 12 32.24 0.53 20.36
N GLY A 13 32.49 0.05 19.14
CA GLY A 13 31.85 -1.12 18.59
C GLY A 13 32.20 -2.34 19.43
N SER A 14 31.20 -2.94 20.07
CA SER A 14 31.29 -4.31 20.53
C SER A 14 31.07 -5.23 19.35
N ALA A 15 32.12 -5.99 19.06
CA ALA A 15 32.20 -7.00 18.03
C ALA A 15 31.12 -8.08 18.20
N LEU A 16 30.61 -8.48 17.05
CA LEU A 16 30.34 -9.86 16.64
C LEU A 16 30.79 -10.94 17.63
N ALA A 17 29.82 -11.69 18.17
CA ALA A 17 30.06 -13.04 18.65
C ALA A 17 28.85 -13.92 18.26
N SER A 18 29.06 -14.70 17.22
CA SER A 18 28.21 -15.80 16.77
C SER A 18 28.01 -16.83 17.88
N PRO A 19 26.82 -17.43 18.07
CA PRO A 19 26.70 -18.66 18.84
C PRO A 19 27.21 -19.82 17.97
N ALA A 20 28.47 -20.18 18.17
CA ALA A 20 29.00 -21.46 17.74
C ALA A 20 28.29 -22.58 18.53
N CYS A 21 27.65 -23.51 17.83
CA CYS A 21 27.16 -24.76 18.37
C CYS A 21 28.35 -25.61 18.87
N SER A 22 28.77 -25.43 20.11
CA SER A 22 29.71 -26.32 20.80
C SER A 22 28.99 -27.63 21.18
N ARG A 23 29.05 -28.64 20.31
CA ARG A 23 28.82 -30.03 20.72
C ARG A 23 30.00 -30.47 21.58
N GLY A 24 29.79 -30.48 22.90
CA GLY A 24 30.75 -31.02 23.85
C GLY A 24 31.05 -32.51 23.61
N PRO A 25 32.25 -32.97 24.03
CA PRO A 25 32.63 -34.37 23.95
C PRO A 25 31.73 -35.22 24.85
N ARG A 26 31.11 -36.23 24.26
CA ARG A 26 30.38 -37.25 25.02
C ARG A 26 31.38 -38.03 25.86
N THR A 27 31.06 -38.07 27.15
CA THR A 27 31.75 -38.78 28.21
C THR A 27 32.06 -40.22 27.81
N ALA A 28 33.33 -40.58 28.01
CA ALA A 28 33.80 -41.96 28.02
C ALA A 28 33.04 -42.74 29.09
N LYS A 29 32.22 -43.71 28.66
CA LYS A 29 31.68 -44.73 29.57
C LYS A 29 32.74 -45.83 29.69
N MET A 30 33.31 -45.85 30.89
CA MET A 30 34.11 -46.90 31.51
C MET A 30 33.83 -48.31 30.96
N ALA A 31 34.89 -48.98 30.50
CA ALA A 31 34.93 -50.42 30.36
C ALA A 31 34.93 -51.05 31.76
N ALA A 32 33.92 -51.87 32.04
CA ALA A 32 33.92 -52.74 33.22
C ALA A 32 34.70 -54.03 32.91
N PRO A 33 35.59 -54.50 33.80
CA PRO A 33 36.29 -55.76 33.60
C PRO A 33 35.33 -56.92 33.89
N VAL A 34 34.98 -57.68 32.86
CA VAL A 34 34.24 -58.94 33.04
C VAL A 34 35.19 -59.95 33.67
N ARG A 35 34.89 -60.28 34.92
CA ARG A 35 35.56 -61.31 35.72
C ARG A 35 35.44 -62.66 35.03
N GLN A 36 36.56 -63.37 34.97
CA GLN A 36 36.61 -64.81 34.78
C GLN A 36 35.84 -65.50 35.92
N THR A 37 34.84 -66.29 35.56
CA THR A 37 34.34 -67.37 36.43
C THR A 37 34.40 -68.66 35.64
N ARG A 38 35.36 -69.50 36.02
CA ARG A 38 35.32 -70.94 35.81
C ARG A 38 34.08 -71.48 36.54
N SER A 39 33.25 -72.22 35.84
CA SER A 39 32.37 -73.22 36.46
C SER A 39 32.44 -74.50 35.63
N LEU A 40 33.15 -75.48 36.18
CA LEU A 40 32.99 -76.89 35.85
C LEU A 40 31.60 -77.32 36.34
N LEU A 41 30.90 -78.10 35.52
CA LEU A 41 29.75 -78.99 35.76
C LEU A 41 29.17 -79.23 34.35
N GLY A 42 29.54 -80.29 33.61
CA GLY A 42 29.49 -81.68 34.06
C GLY A 42 28.07 -82.23 33.98
N TRP A 43 27.31 -81.91 32.93
CA TRP A 43 26.03 -82.56 32.62
C TRP A 43 26.10 -83.12 31.20
N VAL A 44 26.43 -84.41 31.13
CA VAL A 44 26.22 -85.23 29.95
C VAL A 44 24.70 -85.45 29.85
N THR A 45 24.02 -84.55 29.15
CA THR A 45 22.75 -84.87 28.53
C THR A 45 23.07 -85.50 27.18
N THR A 46 22.98 -86.83 27.11
CA THR A 46 22.80 -87.53 25.85
C THR A 46 21.45 -87.12 25.27
N LEU A 47 21.43 -85.95 24.62
CA LEU A 47 20.35 -85.58 23.72
C LEU A 47 20.31 -86.65 22.62
N GLY A 48 19.20 -87.39 22.59
CA GLY A 48 19.01 -88.53 21.72
C GLY A 48 19.16 -88.22 20.22
N PRO A 49 19.19 -89.26 19.38
CA PRO A 49 19.30 -89.14 17.92
C PRO A 49 18.00 -88.54 17.36
N GLY A 50 17.89 -87.22 17.35
CA GLY A 50 16.65 -86.55 16.97
C GLY A 50 16.73 -85.05 16.70
N SER A 51 17.91 -84.42 16.76
CA SER A 51 18.06 -83.08 16.19
C SER A 51 18.15 -83.22 14.67
N ARG A 52 17.05 -82.94 13.98
CA ARG A 52 17.06 -82.83 12.53
C ARG A 52 18.14 -81.82 12.16
N GLY A 53 19.23 -82.29 11.53
CA GLY A 53 20.38 -81.50 11.11
C GLY A 53 20.05 -80.54 9.96
N TYR A 54 19.08 -79.65 10.15
CA TYR A 54 18.81 -78.59 9.21
C TYR A 54 19.93 -77.54 9.32
N ARG A 55 20.87 -77.59 8.39
CA ARG A 55 21.87 -76.54 8.22
C ARG A 55 21.12 -75.25 7.86
N ALA A 56 21.25 -74.23 8.70
CA ALA A 56 20.68 -72.92 8.40
C ALA A 56 21.25 -72.40 7.07
N PRO A 57 20.41 -71.83 6.19
CA PRO A 57 20.90 -71.14 5.00
C PRO A 57 21.92 -70.06 5.37
N PRO A 58 22.89 -69.76 4.49
CA PRO A 58 23.83 -68.68 4.73
C PRO A 58 23.06 -67.36 4.94
N PRO A 59 23.56 -66.47 5.82
CA PRO A 59 22.91 -65.19 6.06
C PRO A 59 22.92 -64.34 4.78
N PRO A 60 21.84 -63.60 4.48
CA PRO A 60 21.78 -62.75 3.30
C PRO A 60 22.83 -61.63 3.39
N ARG A 61 23.65 -61.50 2.35
CA ARG A 61 24.68 -60.46 2.25
C ARG A 61 24.33 -59.49 1.14
N ARG A 62 24.69 -58.21 1.32
CA ARG A 62 24.66 -57.24 0.22
C ARG A 62 25.79 -57.55 -0.75
N SER A 63 25.52 -57.37 -2.05
CA SER A 63 26.55 -57.43 -3.08
C SER A 63 27.65 -56.41 -2.77
N ARG A 64 28.92 -56.85 -2.89
CA ARG A 64 30.09 -55.99 -2.70
C ARG A 64 30.41 -55.21 -3.96
N GLU A 65 30.07 -55.78 -5.10
CA GLU A 65 30.36 -55.22 -6.41
C GLU A 65 29.29 -54.20 -6.82
N PRO A 66 29.68 -53.19 -7.61
CA PRO A 66 28.75 -52.30 -8.27
C PRO A 66 27.72 -53.09 -9.09
N TRP A 67 26.45 -52.71 -8.98
CA TRP A 67 25.36 -53.26 -9.78
C TRP A 67 25.13 -52.39 -11.01
N TRP A 68 25.17 -53.00 -12.20
CA TRP A 68 24.88 -52.36 -13.47
C TRP A 68 23.71 -53.08 -14.15
N PRO A 69 22.55 -52.42 -14.32
CA PRO A 69 21.40 -53.04 -14.97
C PRO A 69 21.56 -53.05 -16.50
N ASP A 70 20.88 -53.97 -17.16
CA ASP A 70 20.85 -54.03 -18.62
C ASP A 70 20.06 -52.83 -19.19
N PRO A 71 20.63 -52.08 -20.16
CA PRO A 71 19.99 -50.89 -20.71
C PRO A 71 18.80 -51.20 -21.62
N ASP A 72 18.77 -52.40 -22.21
CA ASP A 72 17.73 -52.85 -23.13
C ASP A 72 16.53 -53.52 -22.43
N ASP A 73 16.63 -53.77 -21.12
CA ASP A 73 15.55 -54.38 -20.34
C ASP A 73 14.47 -53.32 -20.02
N PRO A 74 13.20 -53.52 -20.46
CA PRO A 74 12.11 -52.59 -20.17
C PRO A 74 11.75 -52.53 -18.67
N LEU A 75 12.14 -53.52 -17.87
CA LEU A 75 11.89 -53.54 -16.43
C LEU A 75 12.88 -52.65 -15.66
N THR A 76 14.00 -52.24 -16.28
CA THR A 76 14.97 -51.36 -15.65
C THR A 76 14.39 -49.95 -15.52
N PRO A 77 14.34 -49.38 -14.31
CA PRO A 77 13.82 -48.03 -14.14
C PRO A 77 14.81 -47.01 -14.70
N ARG A 78 14.30 -46.05 -15.48
CA ARG A 78 15.10 -45.06 -16.24
C ARG A 78 16.14 -44.30 -15.42
N TRP A 79 15.90 -44.07 -14.13
CA TRP A 79 16.85 -43.36 -13.27
C TRP A 79 18.15 -44.13 -12.99
N GLN A 80 18.17 -45.46 -13.16
CA GLN A 80 19.38 -46.28 -13.02
C GLN A 80 20.26 -46.25 -14.28
N LEU A 81 19.68 -45.90 -15.43
CA LEU A 81 20.39 -45.82 -16.71
C LEU A 81 21.11 -44.48 -16.90
N GLY A 82 20.76 -43.46 -16.12
CA GLY A 82 21.31 -42.11 -16.27
C GLY A 82 22.70 -41.92 -15.65
N PRO A 83 23.44 -40.87 -16.06
CA PRO A 83 24.78 -40.56 -15.54
C PRO A 83 24.78 -40.27 -14.04
N ARG A 84 23.64 -39.83 -13.48
CA ARG A 84 23.44 -39.65 -12.04
C ARG A 84 23.59 -40.94 -11.25
N TYR A 85 23.15 -42.08 -11.79
CA TYR A 85 23.31 -43.37 -11.14
C TYR A 85 24.77 -43.83 -11.18
N ALA A 86 25.44 -43.65 -12.32
CA ALA A 86 26.86 -43.94 -12.47
C ALA A 86 27.71 -43.12 -11.49
N ALA A 87 27.46 -41.82 -11.37
CA ALA A 87 28.11 -40.96 -10.38
C ALA A 87 27.88 -41.43 -8.94
N LYS A 88 26.67 -41.94 -8.63
CA LYS A 88 26.36 -42.52 -7.32
C LYS A 88 27.13 -43.81 -7.06
N GLN A 89 27.30 -44.67 -8.06
CA GLN A 89 28.10 -45.90 -7.92
C GLN A 89 29.59 -45.56 -7.76
N PHE A 90 30.10 -44.59 -8.52
CA PHE A 90 31.45 -44.08 -8.35
C PHE A 90 31.69 -43.49 -6.96
N ALA A 91 30.76 -42.70 -6.43
CA ALA A 91 30.88 -42.17 -5.06
C ALA A 91 30.88 -43.26 -3.98
N ARG A 92 30.22 -44.41 -4.22
CA ARG A 92 30.13 -45.52 -3.25
C ARG A 92 31.30 -46.50 -3.31
N HIS A 93 31.73 -46.83 -4.52
CA HIS A 93 32.72 -47.88 -4.79
C HIS A 93 34.06 -47.32 -5.29
N GLY A 94 34.15 -46.01 -5.50
CA GLY A 94 35.33 -45.33 -6.04
C GLY A 94 35.64 -45.76 -7.47
N ALA A 95 36.93 -45.77 -7.82
CA ALA A 95 37.41 -46.21 -9.11
C ALA A 95 37.10 -47.69 -9.43
N ALA A 96 36.82 -48.51 -8.41
CA ALA A 96 36.40 -49.91 -8.61
C ALA A 96 35.03 -50.03 -9.32
N SER A 97 34.26 -48.94 -9.41
CA SER A 97 33.03 -48.89 -10.20
C SER A 97 33.25 -48.91 -11.72
N GLY A 98 34.47 -48.61 -12.19
CA GLY A 98 34.78 -48.54 -13.63
C GLY A 98 34.19 -47.33 -14.35
N VAL A 99 33.55 -46.39 -13.64
CA VAL A 99 33.05 -45.14 -14.23
C VAL A 99 34.21 -44.18 -14.48
N ASP A 100 34.27 -43.60 -15.68
CA ASP A 100 35.24 -42.56 -16.01
C ASP A 100 35.02 -41.31 -15.13
N PRO A 101 36.03 -40.85 -14.37
CA PRO A 101 35.90 -39.64 -13.54
C PRO A 101 35.70 -38.37 -14.37
N GLY A 102 36.11 -38.33 -15.64
CA GLY A 102 35.88 -37.19 -16.54
C GLY A 102 34.41 -36.94 -16.80
N SER A 103 33.63 -38.01 -16.98
CA SER A 103 32.17 -37.96 -17.17
C SER A 103 31.37 -37.43 -15.97
N LEU A 104 31.99 -37.26 -14.80
CA LEU A 104 31.31 -36.71 -13.61
C LEU A 104 31.15 -35.19 -13.67
N TRP A 105 32.02 -34.53 -14.43
CA TRP A 105 31.95 -33.10 -14.65
C TRP A 105 30.89 -32.79 -15.72
N PRO A 106 30.20 -31.63 -15.64
CA PRO A 106 29.26 -31.21 -16.67
C PRO A 106 29.92 -31.19 -18.05
N SER A 107 29.14 -31.51 -19.09
CA SER A 107 29.60 -31.30 -20.46
C SER A 107 29.77 -29.81 -20.73
N ARG A 108 30.52 -29.47 -21.78
CA ARG A 108 30.72 -28.07 -22.17
C ARG A 108 29.39 -27.33 -22.43
N GLU A 109 28.41 -28.01 -23.02
CA GLU A 109 27.08 -27.46 -23.30
C GLU A 109 26.34 -27.16 -21.99
N GLN A 110 26.30 -28.12 -21.08
CA GLN A 110 25.68 -27.96 -19.75
C GLN A 110 26.34 -26.84 -18.95
N LEU A 111 27.66 -26.69 -19.05
CA LEU A 111 28.39 -25.62 -18.38
C LEU A 111 27.99 -24.23 -18.91
N LEU A 112 27.83 -24.09 -20.23
CA LEU A 112 27.38 -22.83 -20.83
C LEU A 112 25.93 -22.48 -20.45
N GLU A 113 25.05 -23.48 -20.37
CA GLU A 113 23.67 -23.30 -19.89
C GLU A 113 23.67 -22.83 -18.42
N LEU A 114 24.43 -23.50 -17.56
CA LEU A 114 24.57 -23.12 -16.15
C LEU A 114 25.17 -21.71 -15.99
N GLU A 115 26.19 -21.35 -16.75
CA GLU A 115 26.75 -20.00 -16.74
C GLU A 115 25.74 -18.94 -17.19
N ALA A 116 24.90 -19.25 -18.18
CA ALA A 116 23.87 -18.34 -18.66
C ALA A 116 22.78 -18.14 -17.59
N GLU A 117 22.30 -19.23 -16.98
CA GLU A 117 21.35 -19.19 -15.88
C GLU A 117 21.91 -18.42 -14.68
N GLU A 118 23.17 -18.66 -14.32
CA GLU A 118 23.83 -17.95 -13.21
C GLU A 118 23.93 -16.44 -13.50
N ARG A 119 24.29 -16.04 -14.72
CA ARG A 119 24.37 -14.62 -15.10
C ARG A 119 23.01 -13.94 -15.10
N GLU A 120 21.95 -14.65 -15.47
CA GLU A 120 20.59 -14.10 -15.49
C GLU A 120 20.01 -13.95 -14.08
N TRP A 121 20.16 -14.97 -13.23
CA TRP A 121 19.52 -15.00 -11.91
C TRP A 121 20.39 -14.48 -10.78
N TYR A 122 21.71 -14.61 -10.88
CA TYR A 122 22.66 -14.21 -9.84
C TYR A 122 23.54 -13.06 -10.34
N PRO A 123 23.07 -11.80 -10.26
CA PRO A 123 23.85 -10.66 -10.68
C PRO A 123 25.12 -10.52 -9.83
N SER A 124 26.12 -9.86 -10.39
CA SER A 124 27.35 -9.57 -9.66
C SER A 124 27.09 -8.65 -8.46
N LEU A 125 27.95 -8.73 -7.45
CA LEU A 125 27.88 -7.89 -6.25
C LEU A 125 27.92 -6.39 -6.59
N ALA A 126 28.68 -5.99 -7.60
CA ALA A 126 28.77 -4.60 -8.04
C ALA A 126 27.41 -4.08 -8.52
N VAL A 127 26.71 -4.86 -9.37
CA VAL A 127 25.36 -4.53 -9.87
C VAL A 127 24.37 -4.39 -8.70
N MET A 128 24.48 -5.25 -7.69
CA MET A 128 23.64 -5.17 -6.50
C MET A 128 23.93 -3.93 -5.65
N GLN A 129 25.19 -3.52 -5.51
CA GLN A 129 25.55 -2.30 -4.79
C GLN A 129 25.07 -1.04 -5.52
N GLU A 130 25.16 -1.03 -6.84
CA GLU A 130 24.68 0.08 -7.67
C GLU A 130 23.16 0.23 -7.61
N SER A 131 22.42 -0.89 -7.70
CA SER A 131 20.96 -0.85 -7.59
C SER A 131 20.50 -0.31 -6.24
N LEU A 132 21.16 -0.71 -5.14
CA LEU A 132 20.89 -0.17 -3.81
C LEU A 132 21.21 1.33 -3.70
N ARG A 133 22.34 1.78 -4.26
CA ARG A 133 22.68 3.22 -4.31
C ARG A 133 21.62 4.03 -5.05
N VAL A 134 21.15 3.54 -6.19
CA VAL A 134 20.11 4.20 -6.98
C VAL A 134 18.78 4.26 -6.21
N GLN A 135 18.40 3.18 -5.54
CA GLN A 135 17.19 3.14 -4.72
C GLN A 135 17.26 4.14 -3.57
N GLN A 136 18.38 4.18 -2.85
CA GLN A 136 18.58 5.13 -1.74
C GLN A 136 18.49 6.57 -2.22
N LEU A 137 19.16 6.92 -3.32
CA LEU A 137 19.08 8.28 -3.88
C LEU A 137 17.67 8.66 -4.32
N ALA A 138 16.92 7.73 -4.92
CA ALA A 138 15.54 7.97 -5.33
C ALA A 138 14.60 8.18 -4.12
N GLU A 139 14.81 7.44 -3.03
CA GLU A 139 14.07 7.61 -1.78
C GLU A 139 14.39 8.95 -1.10
N GLU A 140 15.66 9.33 -1.06
CA GLU A 140 16.11 10.62 -0.53
C GLU A 140 15.51 11.79 -1.31
N GLN A 141 15.52 11.72 -2.65
CA GLN A 141 14.91 12.75 -3.49
C GLN A 141 13.41 12.87 -3.26
N LYS A 142 12.69 11.74 -3.16
CA LYS A 142 11.25 11.73 -2.83
C LYS A 142 10.98 12.34 -1.46
N ARG A 143 11.82 12.03 -0.48
CA ARG A 143 11.74 12.59 0.87
C ARG A 143 11.96 14.10 0.85
N GLN A 144 13.00 14.58 0.19
CA GLN A 144 13.29 16.02 0.08
C GLN A 144 12.17 16.76 -0.65
N ALA A 145 11.66 16.23 -1.76
CA ALA A 145 10.54 16.85 -2.48
C ALA A 145 9.28 16.94 -1.61
N ARG A 146 9.02 15.92 -0.79
CA ARG A 146 7.92 15.93 0.17
C ARG A 146 8.13 16.97 1.27
N GLU A 147 9.34 17.06 1.82
CA GLU A 147 9.70 18.04 2.84
C GLU A 147 9.53 19.47 2.30
N GLN A 148 10.04 19.76 1.09
CA GLN A 148 9.87 21.06 0.42
C GLN A 148 8.39 21.41 0.20
N LEU A 149 7.57 20.45 -0.25
CA LEU A 149 6.14 20.67 -0.42
C LEU A 149 5.43 20.98 0.90
N ILE A 150 5.82 20.31 1.99
CA ILE A 150 5.30 20.59 3.33
C ILE A 150 5.71 22.01 3.74
N GLU A 151 6.98 22.39 3.55
CA GLU A 151 7.47 23.74 3.86
C GLU A 151 6.70 24.83 3.10
N GLU A 152 6.48 24.67 1.79
CA GLU A 152 5.70 25.60 0.99
C GLU A 152 4.24 25.70 1.46
N CYS A 153 3.62 24.56 1.79
CA CYS A 153 2.26 24.53 2.32
C CYS A 153 2.18 25.22 3.68
N MET A 154 3.15 24.95 4.57
CA MET A 154 3.23 25.55 5.89
C MET A 154 3.48 27.05 5.83
N ALA A 155 4.25 27.55 4.85
CA ALA A 155 4.46 28.97 4.63
C ALA A 155 3.17 29.70 4.21
N LYS A 156 2.31 29.05 3.41
CA LYS A 156 1.02 29.61 2.95
C LYS A 156 -0.09 29.53 4.01
N MET A 157 0.04 28.61 4.96
CA MET A 157 -0.98 28.29 5.95
C MET A 157 -1.41 29.48 6.83
N PRO A 158 -0.53 30.36 7.36
CA PRO A 158 -0.93 31.50 8.18
C PRO A 158 -1.85 32.48 7.45
N GLN A 159 -1.55 32.80 6.19
CA GLN A 159 -2.38 33.67 5.36
C GLN A 159 -3.76 33.04 5.11
N MET A 160 -3.81 31.72 4.91
CA MET A 160 -5.07 31.00 4.76
C MET A 160 -5.91 31.01 6.04
N ILE A 161 -5.28 30.88 7.22
CA ILE A 161 -5.98 31.00 8.52
C ILE A 161 -6.60 32.39 8.66
N GLU A 162 -5.86 33.46 8.36
CA GLU A 162 -6.38 34.83 8.48
C GLU A 162 -7.58 35.05 7.56
N ASN A 163 -7.47 34.62 6.31
CA ASN A 163 -8.55 34.70 5.34
C ASN A 163 -9.79 33.92 5.81
N TRP A 164 -9.59 32.71 6.37
CA TRP A 164 -10.68 31.92 6.93
C TRP A 164 -11.33 32.61 8.13
N ARG A 165 -10.55 33.17 9.06
CA ARG A 165 -11.07 33.92 10.22
C ARG A 165 -11.90 35.11 9.77
N ARG A 166 -11.43 35.89 8.79
CA ARG A 166 -12.18 37.01 8.19
C ARG A 166 -13.48 36.56 7.56
N GLN A 167 -13.47 35.45 6.82
CA GLN A 167 -14.70 34.88 6.24
C GLN A 167 -15.70 34.46 7.31
N GLN A 168 -15.23 33.86 8.40
CA GLN A 168 -16.08 33.44 9.52
C GLN A 168 -16.69 34.64 10.25
N GLN A 169 -15.93 35.72 10.46
CA GLN A 169 -16.45 36.98 11.00
C GLN A 169 -17.51 37.59 10.09
N ALA A 170 -17.23 37.74 8.80
CA ALA A 170 -18.19 38.26 7.83
C ALA A 170 -19.49 37.42 7.75
N ARG A 171 -19.39 36.09 7.92
CA ARG A 171 -20.56 35.21 8.01
C ARG A 171 -21.36 35.46 9.29
N ARG A 172 -20.70 35.67 10.43
CA ARG A 172 -21.35 35.98 11.71
C ARG A 172 -22.07 37.33 11.65
N GLU A 173 -21.41 38.37 11.14
CA GLU A 173 -21.99 39.70 10.97
C GLU A 173 -23.21 39.67 10.04
N LYS A 174 -23.13 38.98 8.89
CA LYS A 174 -24.28 38.79 8.01
C LYS A 174 -25.43 38.07 8.72
N ALA A 175 -25.12 37.04 9.51
CA ALA A 175 -26.14 36.33 10.27
C ALA A 175 -26.78 37.22 11.36
N GLN A 176 -26.01 38.10 12.01
CA GLN A 176 -26.52 39.09 12.96
C GLN A 176 -27.40 40.14 12.27
N ALA A 177 -26.93 40.73 11.17
CA ALA A 177 -27.70 41.68 10.37
C ALA A 177 -29.00 41.06 9.85
N ASP A 178 -28.98 39.78 9.43
CA ASP A 178 -30.19 39.06 9.02
C ASP A 178 -31.12 38.79 10.20
N LYS A 179 -30.61 38.51 11.40
CA LYS A 179 -31.42 38.37 12.62
C LYS A 179 -32.09 39.69 12.99
N GLU A 180 -31.33 40.79 13.01
CA GLU A 180 -31.86 42.13 13.30
C GLU A 180 -32.88 42.56 12.26
N ARG A 181 -32.59 42.33 10.97
CA ARG A 181 -33.54 42.61 9.89
C ARG A 181 -34.81 41.79 10.05
N ARG A 182 -34.72 40.52 10.42
CA ARG A 182 -35.88 39.66 10.70
C ARG A 182 -36.67 40.17 11.90
N ALA A 183 -35.99 40.62 12.97
CA ALA A 183 -36.63 41.19 14.15
C ALA A 183 -37.37 42.50 13.83
N ARG A 184 -36.77 43.41 13.05
CA ARG A 184 -37.43 44.64 12.56
C ARG A 184 -38.69 44.33 11.75
N LEU A 185 -38.58 43.41 10.79
CA LEU A 185 -39.73 42.97 9.98
C LEU A 185 -40.80 42.23 10.79
N GLN A 186 -40.43 41.64 11.94
CA GLN A 186 -41.39 41.05 12.87
C GLN A 186 -42.12 42.12 13.67
N ALA A 187 -41.42 43.14 14.18
CA ALA A 187 -42.02 44.27 14.89
C ALA A 187 -42.99 45.05 13.97
N GLU A 188 -42.59 45.40 12.75
CA GLU A 188 -43.47 46.06 11.77
C GLU A 188 -44.71 45.21 11.42
N ALA A 189 -44.57 43.89 11.41
CA ALA A 189 -45.70 42.99 11.18
C ALA A 189 -46.64 42.93 12.40
N GLN A 190 -46.10 42.95 13.62
CA GLN A 190 -46.87 42.99 14.86
C GLN A 190 -47.66 44.31 14.99
N GLU A 191 -47.10 45.44 14.57
CA GLU A 191 -47.80 46.74 14.57
C GLU A 191 -49.00 46.76 13.61
N ARG A 192 -48.92 46.06 12.46
CA ARG A 192 -49.96 46.10 11.42
C ARG A 192 -51.00 44.98 11.52
N LEU A 193 -50.61 43.82 12.02
CA LEU A 193 -51.48 42.64 12.13
C LEU A 193 -51.94 42.40 13.58
N GLY A 194 -51.46 43.20 14.54
CA GLY A 194 -51.73 43.07 15.98
C GLY A 194 -50.76 42.13 16.71
N TYR A 195 -50.82 42.13 18.04
CA TYR A 195 -49.92 41.40 18.96
C TYR A 195 -49.91 39.86 18.80
N HIS A 196 -50.72 39.27 17.91
CA HIS A 196 -50.80 37.81 17.66
C HIS A 196 -50.13 37.37 16.35
N VAL A 197 -48.85 37.70 16.18
CA VAL A 197 -48.01 37.09 15.12
C VAL A 197 -47.11 36.02 15.73
N ASP A 198 -47.71 34.97 16.26
CA ASP A 198 -46.98 33.82 16.79
C ASP A 198 -46.53 32.86 15.69
N ARG A 199 -45.28 32.42 15.80
CA ARG A 199 -44.65 31.48 14.85
C ARG A 199 -45.31 30.09 14.82
N GLY A 200 -46.06 29.75 15.87
CA GLY A 200 -46.74 28.46 16.04
C GLY A 200 -48.09 28.33 15.33
N VAL A 201 -48.79 29.43 15.05
CA VAL A 201 -50.14 29.40 14.45
C VAL A 201 -50.05 29.38 12.92
N PRO A 202 -50.55 28.34 12.22
CA PRO A 202 -50.38 28.17 10.77
C PRO A 202 -50.95 29.32 9.92
N ALA A 203 -52.10 29.86 10.31
CA ALA A 203 -52.80 30.93 9.59
C ALA A 203 -52.02 32.27 9.63
N SER A 204 -51.53 32.66 10.81
CA SER A 204 -50.71 33.86 11.00
C SER A 204 -49.37 33.76 10.25
N ARG A 205 -48.76 32.55 10.22
CA ARG A 205 -47.54 32.28 9.44
C ARG A 205 -47.76 32.44 7.93
N SER A 206 -48.91 32.00 7.41
CA SER A 206 -49.25 32.12 5.98
C SER A 206 -49.44 33.59 5.58
N CYS A 207 -50.21 34.35 6.37
CA CYS A 207 -50.43 35.78 6.15
C CYS A 207 -49.13 36.61 6.22
N CYS A 208 -48.26 36.31 7.20
CA CYS A 208 -46.95 36.96 7.29
C CYS A 208 -46.03 36.59 6.10
N ARG A 209 -46.12 35.35 5.57
CA ARG A 209 -45.33 34.90 4.42
C ARG A 209 -45.77 35.54 3.11
N THR A 210 -47.08 35.68 2.87
CA THR A 210 -47.62 36.36 1.68
C THR A 210 -47.27 37.84 1.69
N TRP A 211 -47.37 38.50 2.84
CA TRP A 211 -46.97 39.90 3.01
C TRP A 211 -45.47 40.14 2.83
N ARG A 212 -44.59 39.30 3.41
CA ARG A 212 -43.14 39.37 3.14
C ARG A 212 -42.83 39.18 1.65
N SER A 213 -43.57 38.33 0.98
CA SER A 213 -43.43 38.08 -0.47
C SER A 213 -43.88 39.28 -1.31
N SER A 214 -44.90 40.03 -0.90
CA SER A 214 -45.35 41.24 -1.59
C SER A 214 -44.35 42.39 -1.43
N ILE A 215 -43.76 42.59 -0.24
CA ILE A 215 -42.68 43.57 -0.01
C ILE A 215 -41.41 43.23 -0.80
N ALA A 216 -41.03 41.95 -0.83
CA ALA A 216 -39.90 41.49 -1.63
C ALA A 216 -40.13 41.73 -3.13
N SER A 217 -41.36 41.50 -3.62
CA SER A 217 -41.73 41.74 -5.01
C SER A 217 -41.74 43.23 -5.38
N ALA A 218 -42.23 44.09 -4.49
CA ALA A 218 -42.19 45.55 -4.67
C ALA A 218 -40.74 46.07 -4.67
N SER A 219 -39.89 45.56 -3.77
CA SER A 219 -38.46 45.91 -3.72
C SER A 219 -37.70 45.44 -4.97
N ARG A 220 -38.03 44.24 -5.49
CA ARG A 220 -37.48 43.72 -6.76
C ARG A 220 -37.93 44.57 -7.95
N ARG A 221 -39.18 45.04 -8.00
CA ARG A 221 -39.67 45.96 -9.04
C ARG A 221 -38.90 47.29 -9.02
N ARG A 222 -38.74 47.90 -7.84
CA ARG A 222 -37.94 49.13 -7.65
C ARG A 222 -36.47 48.93 -8.05
N ASN A 223 -35.84 47.80 -7.69
CA ASN A 223 -34.46 47.51 -8.10
C ASN A 223 -34.31 47.24 -9.61
N LYS A 224 -35.29 46.56 -10.24
CA LYS A 224 -35.31 46.41 -11.71
C LYS A 224 -35.45 47.75 -12.41
N GLU A 225 -36.28 48.64 -11.88
CA GLU A 225 -36.44 49.99 -12.42
C GLU A 225 -35.19 50.85 -12.20
N ARG A 226 -34.53 50.78 -11.04
CA ARG A 226 -33.23 51.44 -10.81
C ARG A 226 -32.14 50.90 -11.74
N ARG A 227 -32.11 49.58 -11.98
CA ARG A 227 -31.21 48.97 -12.98
C ARG A 227 -31.52 49.47 -14.39
N ARG A 228 -32.79 49.49 -14.81
CA ARG A 228 -33.22 50.06 -16.09
C ARG A 228 -32.86 51.53 -16.21
N ARG A 229 -33.03 52.34 -15.16
CA ARG A 229 -32.63 53.76 -15.15
C ARG A 229 -31.11 53.91 -15.23
N HIS A 230 -30.34 53.13 -14.48
CA HIS A 230 -28.88 53.12 -14.57
C HIS A 230 -28.38 52.64 -15.94
N GLU A 231 -29.07 51.68 -16.55
CA GLU A 231 -28.80 51.16 -17.89
C GLU A 231 -29.17 52.17 -18.98
N LEU A 232 -30.30 52.88 -18.84
CA LEU A 232 -30.71 54.01 -19.69
C LEU A 232 -29.77 55.22 -19.54
N LEU A 233 -29.19 55.46 -18.36
CA LEU A 233 -28.17 56.49 -18.12
C LEU A 233 -26.76 56.05 -18.59
N ARG A 234 -26.49 54.74 -18.64
CA ARG A 234 -25.26 54.13 -19.21
C ARG A 234 -25.31 54.08 -20.75
N TRP A 235 -26.50 53.98 -21.35
CA TRP A 235 -26.72 53.89 -22.79
C TRP A 235 -26.16 55.07 -23.62
N PRO A 236 -26.23 56.35 -23.16
CA PRO A 236 -25.53 57.47 -23.80
C PRO A 236 -23.99 57.36 -23.77
N LEU A 237 -23.40 56.71 -22.76
CA LEU A 237 -21.94 56.57 -22.61
C LEU A 237 -21.35 55.42 -23.43
N LEU A 238 -22.17 54.45 -23.85
CA LEU A 238 -21.76 53.35 -24.75
C LEU A 238 -21.99 53.67 -26.23
N ARG A 239 -22.73 54.75 -26.54
CA ARG A 239 -23.07 55.16 -27.91
C ARG A 239 -21.90 55.63 -28.79
N PRO A 240 -20.83 56.30 -28.28
CA PRO A 240 -19.70 56.68 -29.12
C PRO A 240 -18.78 55.50 -29.45
N ARG A 241 -18.80 54.42 -28.66
CA ARG A 241 -17.87 53.29 -28.82
C ARG A 241 -18.32 52.28 -29.88
N ILE A 242 -19.62 52.22 -30.18
CA ILE A 242 -20.18 51.38 -31.25
C ILE A 242 -20.09 52.08 -32.63
N GLN A 243 -20.01 53.42 -32.66
CA GLN A 243 -19.80 54.14 -33.93
C GLN A 243 -18.34 54.22 -34.38
N GLN A 244 -17.36 53.97 -33.50
CA GLN A 244 -15.94 53.88 -33.89
C GLN A 244 -15.58 52.54 -34.55
N THR A 245 -16.32 51.45 -34.28
CA THR A 245 -16.11 50.16 -34.95
C THR A 245 -16.75 50.06 -36.34
N LEU A 246 -17.48 51.09 -36.78
CA LEU A 246 -18.11 51.15 -38.11
C LEU A 246 -17.44 52.14 -39.08
N LYS A 247 -16.35 52.83 -38.67
CA LYS A 247 -15.63 53.82 -39.51
C LYS A 247 -14.23 53.40 -39.96
N HIS A 248 -13.78 52.18 -39.64
CA HIS A 248 -12.60 51.60 -40.26
C HIS A 248 -13.04 50.49 -41.23
N PRO A 249 -12.93 50.67 -42.55
CA PRO A 249 -12.96 49.54 -43.46
C PRO A 249 -11.73 48.67 -43.16
N THR A 250 -12.00 47.42 -42.79
CA THR A 250 -11.03 46.32 -42.81
C THR A 250 -10.30 46.31 -44.15
N PRO A 251 -8.95 46.35 -44.20
CA PRO A 251 -8.21 46.04 -45.40
C PRO A 251 -8.39 44.56 -45.73
N GLU A 252 -8.82 44.33 -46.97
CA GLU A 252 -8.50 43.24 -47.90
C GLU A 252 -8.15 41.86 -47.31
N LEU A 253 -8.95 40.89 -47.77
CA LEU A 253 -8.84 39.46 -47.58
C LEU A 253 -7.46 38.91 -47.95
N GLY A 254 -6.55 38.88 -46.98
CA GLY A 254 -5.44 37.94 -46.97
C GLY A 254 -5.95 36.56 -46.55
N SER A 255 -6.10 35.66 -47.54
CA SER A 255 -6.04 34.20 -47.44
C SER A 255 -5.78 33.65 -46.03
N PHE A 256 -6.84 33.21 -45.34
CA PHE A 256 -6.73 32.29 -44.21
C PHE A 256 -7.41 30.97 -44.59
N PRO A 257 -6.69 29.84 -44.57
CA PRO A 257 -7.27 28.56 -44.93
C PRO A 257 -8.35 28.19 -43.91
N ILE A 258 -9.55 27.88 -44.42
CA ILE A 258 -10.66 27.30 -43.68
C ILE A 258 -10.18 25.95 -43.12
N LYS A 259 -9.65 25.96 -41.90
CA LYS A 259 -9.55 24.73 -41.12
C LYS A 259 -10.96 24.37 -40.68
N LEU A 260 -11.53 23.40 -41.38
CA LEU A 260 -12.69 22.61 -40.97
C LEU A 260 -12.62 22.35 -39.47
N ALA A 261 -13.60 22.90 -38.73
CA ALA A 261 -13.78 22.61 -37.32
C ALA A 261 -14.12 21.11 -37.17
N PRO A 262 -13.48 20.39 -36.23
CA PRO A 262 -13.86 19.01 -35.94
C PRO A 262 -15.27 18.96 -35.31
N PRO A 263 -16.02 17.87 -35.53
CA PRO A 263 -17.39 17.74 -35.05
C PRO A 263 -17.45 17.79 -33.53
N LEU A 264 -18.55 18.37 -33.05
CA LEU A 264 -18.97 18.45 -31.65
C LEU A 264 -18.71 17.12 -30.93
N LYS A 265 -17.64 17.09 -30.13
CA LYS A 265 -17.48 16.07 -29.10
C LYS A 265 -18.60 16.29 -28.09
N SER A 266 -19.46 15.28 -27.99
CA SER A 266 -20.43 15.11 -26.93
C SER A 266 -19.79 15.44 -25.58
N TYR A 267 -20.32 16.47 -24.92
CA TYR A 267 -20.04 16.73 -23.51
C TYR A 267 -20.66 15.58 -22.71
N VAL A 268 -19.88 14.52 -22.52
CA VAL A 268 -20.10 13.60 -21.40
C VAL A 268 -19.82 14.41 -20.14
N LEU A 269 -20.85 14.62 -19.34
CA LEU A 269 -20.77 15.15 -17.98
C LEU A 269 -19.88 14.21 -17.15
N SER A 270 -18.57 14.39 -17.23
CA SER A 270 -17.64 13.89 -16.22
C SER A 270 -17.88 14.70 -14.96
N TYR A 271 -18.67 14.12 -14.05
CA TYR A 271 -18.74 14.54 -12.67
C TYR A 271 -17.32 14.53 -12.10
N HIS A 272 -16.75 15.72 -11.97
CA HIS A 272 -15.49 15.92 -11.30
C HIS A 272 -15.75 15.70 -9.81
N THR A 273 -15.49 14.49 -9.34
CA THR A 273 -15.50 14.17 -7.92
C THR A 273 -14.41 15.01 -7.25
N PRO A 274 -14.76 15.83 -6.26
CA PRO A 274 -13.78 16.66 -5.58
C PRO A 274 -12.77 15.78 -4.83
N PRO A 275 -11.51 16.22 -4.65
CA PRO A 275 -10.41 15.39 -4.11
C PRO A 275 -10.64 14.84 -2.69
N TRP A 276 -11.62 15.34 -1.95
CA TRP A 276 -12.04 14.76 -0.66
C TRP A 276 -12.89 13.48 -0.81
N ALA A 277 -13.54 13.25 -1.96
CA ALA A 277 -14.32 12.04 -2.22
C ALA A 277 -13.43 10.81 -2.45
N HIS A 278 -12.19 11.02 -2.93
CA HIS A 278 -11.21 9.95 -3.09
C HIS A 278 -10.63 9.46 -1.75
N TRP A 279 -10.60 10.35 -0.73
CA TRP A 279 -10.20 9.99 0.64
C TRP A 279 -11.25 9.12 1.34
N PHE A 280 -12.54 9.29 1.01
CA PHE A 280 -13.63 8.52 1.62
C PHE A 280 -13.80 7.12 1.00
N LEU A 281 -13.39 6.92 -0.25
CA LEU A 281 -13.47 5.64 -0.97
C LEU A 281 -12.22 4.76 -0.80
N LEU A 282 -11.07 5.31 -0.40
CA LEU A 282 -9.86 4.54 -0.12
C LEU A 282 -9.81 3.92 1.29
N GLN A 283 -10.79 4.18 2.16
CA GLN A 283 -10.81 3.67 3.54
C GLN A 283 -11.76 2.47 3.75
N HIS A 284 -12.43 2.01 2.69
CA HIS A 284 -13.38 0.88 2.74
C HIS A 284 -13.05 -0.31 1.82
N LEU A 285 -11.88 -0.31 1.18
CA LEU A 285 -11.37 -1.47 0.42
C LEU A 285 -10.03 -1.96 1.00
N GLU A 286 -10.02 -2.30 2.30
CA GLU A 286 -9.12 -3.34 2.80
C GLU A 286 -9.96 -4.55 3.21
N PRO A 287 -9.74 -5.74 2.61
CA PRO A 287 -10.41 -6.95 3.04
C PRO A 287 -9.77 -7.42 4.35
N GLY A 288 -10.35 -7.05 5.50
CA GLY A 288 -9.81 -7.58 6.76
C GLY A 288 -10.35 -7.09 8.10
N ASN A 289 -11.25 -6.11 8.17
CA ASN A 289 -11.75 -5.65 9.48
C ASN A 289 -13.24 -5.96 9.67
N PRO A 290 -13.62 -6.89 10.58
CA PRO A 290 -15.01 -7.13 10.92
C PRO A 290 -15.61 -5.93 11.68
N PRO A 291 -16.91 -5.64 11.51
CA PRO A 291 -17.55 -4.49 12.15
C PRO A 291 -17.66 -4.66 13.68
N PRO A 292 -17.50 -3.60 14.48
CA PRO A 292 -17.75 -3.65 15.91
C PRO A 292 -19.25 -3.76 16.19
N PHE A 293 -19.62 -4.72 17.03
CA PHE A 293 -20.98 -4.92 17.54
C PHE A 293 -21.53 -3.64 18.21
N PRO A 294 -22.82 -3.31 18.04
CA PRO A 294 -23.44 -2.22 18.76
C PRO A 294 -23.58 -2.57 20.24
N GLY A 295 -22.83 -1.85 21.08
CA GLY A 295 -22.83 -2.00 22.53
C GLY A 295 -24.17 -1.66 23.15
N SER A 296 -24.60 -2.54 24.06
CA SER A 296 -25.71 -2.38 25.00
C SER A 296 -25.71 -1.03 25.69
N ALA A 297 -26.87 -0.38 25.67
CA ALA A 297 -27.23 0.65 26.62
C ALA A 297 -27.32 0.05 28.03
N HIS A 298 -26.34 0.35 28.89
CA HIS A 298 -26.49 0.19 30.34
C HIS A 298 -26.83 1.55 30.97
N SER A 299 -28.07 1.58 31.45
CA SER A 299 -28.64 2.46 32.47
C SER A 299 -27.65 2.83 33.58
N GLY A 300 -27.36 4.12 33.69
CA GLY A 300 -26.81 4.71 34.91
C GLY A 300 -27.92 5.42 35.66
N ASP A 301 -28.40 4.82 36.75
CA ASP A 301 -29.17 5.50 37.79
C ASP A 301 -28.87 4.80 39.13
N SER A 302 -27.95 5.37 39.90
CA SER A 302 -27.79 5.14 41.33
C SER A 302 -26.97 6.29 41.93
N ARG A 303 -27.56 6.88 42.97
CA ARG A 303 -27.16 8.07 43.73
C ARG A 303 -25.83 7.87 44.49
N PRO A 304 -25.37 8.87 45.27
CA PRO A 304 -25.85 8.90 46.66
C PRO A 304 -26.09 10.30 47.24
N CYS A 305 -26.70 10.24 48.43
CA CYS A 305 -27.00 11.28 49.40
C CYS A 305 -25.81 12.15 49.81
#